data_AF-A0A392LXM3-F1
#
_entry.id   AF-A0A392LXM3-F1
#
_cell.length_a   1.000
_cell.length_b   1.000
_cell.length_c   1.000
_cell.angle_alpha   90.00
_cell.angle_beta   90.00
_cell.angle_gamma   90.00
#
_symmetry.space_group_name_H-M   'P 1'
#
loop_
_entity.id
_entity.type
_entity.pdbx_description
1 polymer ?
#
loop_
_entity_poly.entity_id
_entity_poly.type
_entity_poly.pdbx_seq_one_letter_code
_entity_poly.pdbx_strand_id
1 'polypeptide(L)'
;MAELVGGAFLSSFFQVAFEKLSSNDFIDFFRRSKLDEMLLEKLHVTLNSINHVLDQAEAKQYQSIYVKKWLDDLKHMGYEVDQLLDEIATDAPLKKLK
;
A
#
# COMPACT_ATOMS: atom_id res chain seq x y z
N MET A 1 2.50 20.64 -17.99
CA MET A 1 3.29 19.79 -17.08
C MET A 1 2.39 18.63 -16.67
N ALA A 2 2.47 17.53 -17.42
CA ALA A 2 1.58 16.39 -17.22
C ALA A 2 2.02 15.61 -15.97
N GLU A 3 1.18 15.67 -14.93
CA GLU A 3 0.73 14.59 -14.01
C GLU A 3 1.62 13.35 -13.71
N LEU A 4 2.95 13.45 -13.84
CA LEU A 4 3.96 12.43 -13.47
C LEU A 4 3.97 12.10 -11.96
N VAL A 5 3.17 12.83 -11.17
CA VAL A 5 3.00 12.63 -9.73
C VAL A 5 2.30 11.31 -9.39
N GLY A 6 1.46 10.77 -10.28
CA GLY A 6 0.72 9.52 -10.02
C GLY A 6 1.65 8.32 -9.81
N GLY A 7 2.56 8.08 -10.75
CA GLY A 7 3.54 7.00 -10.69
C GLY A 7 4.55 7.15 -9.55
N ALA A 8 5.07 8.37 -9.34
CA ALA A 8 6.01 8.66 -8.25
C ALA A 8 5.37 8.49 -6.86
N PHE A 9 4.11 8.93 -6.70
CA PHE A 9 3.36 8.73 -5.46
C PHE A 9 3.12 7.25 -5.19
N LEU A 10 2.61 6.50 -6.18
CA LEU A 10 2.30 5.09 -6.01
C LEU A 10 3.56 4.28 -5.74
N SER A 11 4.66 4.54 -6.45
CA SER A 11 5.96 3.89 -6.19
C SER A 11 6.43 4.10 -4.74
N SER A 12 6.33 5.33 -4.24
CA SER A 12 6.69 5.66 -2.85
C SER A 12 5.76 4.99 -1.84
N PHE A 13 4.45 4.96 -2.12
CA PHE A 13 3.46 4.26 -1.31
C PHE A 13 3.75 2.75 -1.23
N PHE A 14 3.99 2.09 -2.37
CA PHE A 14 4.30 0.66 -2.39
C PHE A 14 5.58 0.35 -1.61
N GLN A 15 6.61 1.18 -1.75
CA GLN A 15 7.83 1.03 -0.97
C GLN A 15 7.56 1.08 0.54
N VAL A 16 6.85 2.11 1.01
CA VAL A 16 6.49 2.25 2.43
C VAL A 16 5.58 1.12 2.90
N ALA A 17 4.63 0.68 2.08
CA ALA A 17 3.73 -0.42 2.40
C ALA A 17 4.50 -1.75 2.56
N PHE A 18 5.45 -2.06 1.67
CA PHE A 18 6.28 -3.25 1.79
C PHE A 18 7.20 -3.20 3.02
N GLU A 19 7.78 -2.04 3.33
CA GLU A 19 8.59 -1.84 4.53
C GLU A 19 7.75 -2.01 5.81
N LYS A 20 6.55 -1.42 5.87
CA LYS A 20 5.63 -1.57 7.00
C LYS A 20 5.15 -3.01 7.15
N LEU A 21 4.79 -3.70 6.06
CA LEU A 21 4.34 -5.10 6.09
C LEU A 21 5.42 -6.07 6.55
N SER A 22 6.68 -5.77 6.22
CA SER A 22 7.85 -6.55 6.66
C SER A 22 8.35 -6.12 8.05
N SER A 23 7.80 -5.05 8.62
CA SER A 23 8.20 -4.55 9.94
C SER A 23 7.74 -5.49 11.04
N ASN A 24 8.62 -5.67 12.03
CA ASN A 24 8.33 -6.50 13.19
C ASN A 24 7.10 -6.00 13.97
N ASP A 25 6.86 -4.69 14.02
CA ASP A 25 5.66 -4.11 14.66
C ASP A 25 4.36 -4.58 13.99
N PHE A 26 4.35 -4.68 12.67
CA PHE A 26 3.17 -5.08 11.90
C PHE A 26 2.93 -6.58 11.97
N ILE A 27 4.00 -7.38 11.89
CA ILE A 27 3.96 -8.83 12.08
C ILE A 27 3.51 -9.16 13.51
N ASP A 28 4.04 -8.46 14.51
CA ASP A 28 3.67 -8.63 15.91
C ASP A 28 2.22 -8.18 16.18
N PHE A 29 1.73 -7.13 15.51
CA PHE A 29 0.32 -6.76 15.52
C PHE A 29 -0.57 -7.86 14.93
N PHE A 30 -0.22 -8.43 13.77
CA PHE A 30 -0.97 -9.54 13.16
C PHE A 30 -1.02 -10.75 14.11
N ARG A 31 0.11 -11.09 14.73
CA ARG A 31 0.22 -12.17 15.70
C ARG A 31 -0.59 -11.91 16.97
N ARG A 32 -0.54 -10.69 17.52
CA ARG A 32 -1.34 -10.26 18.70
C ARG A 32 -2.83 -10.27 18.41
N SER A 33 -3.22 -9.84 17.22
CA SER A 33 -4.61 -9.78 16.77
C SER A 33 -5.17 -11.15 16.32
N LYS A 34 -4.37 -12.22 16.41
CA LYS A 34 -4.71 -13.58 15.92
C LYS A 34 -5.15 -13.59 14.46
N LEU A 35 -4.63 -12.66 13.66
CA LEU A 35 -4.84 -12.66 12.22
C LEU A 35 -3.98 -13.77 11.61
N ASP A 36 -4.52 -14.42 10.59
CA ASP A 36 -3.88 -15.55 9.96
C ASP A 36 -2.62 -15.11 9.19
N GLU A 37 -1.51 -15.83 9.35
CA GLU A 37 -0.25 -15.55 8.64
C GLU A 37 -0.44 -15.68 7.12
N MET A 38 -1.38 -16.53 6.67
CA MET A 38 -1.81 -16.61 5.28
C MET A 38 -2.46 -15.31 4.79
N LEU A 39 -3.10 -14.54 5.67
CA LEU A 39 -3.71 -13.26 5.30
C LEU A 39 -2.64 -12.20 5.04
N LEU A 40 -1.56 -12.20 5.82
CA LEU A 40 -0.40 -11.35 5.58
C LEU A 40 0.30 -11.71 4.26
N GLU A 41 0.50 -13.01 4.00
CA GLU A 41 1.08 -13.49 2.75
C GLU A 41 0.22 -13.10 1.54
N LYS A 42 -1.11 -13.26 1.63
CA LYS A 42 -2.05 -12.84 0.58
C LYS A 42 -1.99 -11.35 0.33
N LEU A 43 -1.89 -10.53 1.38
CA LEU A 43 -1.75 -9.09 1.24
C LEU A 43 -0.45 -8.73 0.49
N HIS A 44 0.65 -9.39 0.83
CA HIS A 44 1.94 -9.22 0.18
C HIS A 44 1.89 -9.58 -1.32
N VAL A 45 1.32 -10.74 -1.67
CA VAL A 45 1.14 -11.19 -3.06
C VAL A 45 0.25 -10.23 -3.86
N THR A 46 -0.81 -9.72 -3.23
CA THR A 46 -1.77 -8.80 -3.87
C THR A 46 -1.10 -7.47 -4.19
N LEU A 47 -0.42 -6.84 -3.22
CA LEU A 47 0.31 -5.59 -3.42
C LEU A 47 1.40 -5.74 -4.49
N ASN A 48 2.14 -6.85 -4.49
CA ASN A 48 3.17 -7.11 -5.50
C ASN A 48 2.57 -7.26 -6.90
N SER A 49 1.44 -7.94 -7.03
CA SER A 49 0.72 -8.06 -8.31
C SER A 49 0.25 -6.70 -8.82
N ILE A 50 -0.28 -5.85 -7.93
CA ILE A 50 -0.72 -4.50 -8.31
C ILE A 50 0.47 -3.64 -8.74
N ASN A 51 1.59 -3.67 -8.01
CA ASN A 51 2.81 -2.94 -8.36
C ASN A 51 3.34 -3.35 -9.75
N HIS A 52 3.26 -4.64 -10.09
CA HIS A 52 3.64 -5.13 -11.41
C HIS A 52 2.68 -4.67 -12.53
N VAL A 53 1.37 -4.62 -12.26
CA VAL A 53 0.38 -4.10 -13.22
C VAL A 53 0.53 -2.58 -13.39
N LEU A 54 0.98 -1.88 -12.35
CA LEU A 54 1.19 -0.44 -12.35
C LEU A 54 2.26 0.01 -13.35
N ASP A 55 3.38 -0.72 -13.42
CA ASP A 55 4.44 -0.50 -14.42
C ASP A 55 3.88 -0.58 -15.86
N GLN A 56 3.05 -1.58 -16.13
CA GLN A 56 2.40 -1.75 -17.43
C GLN A 56 1.30 -0.70 -17.69
N ALA A 57 0.61 -0.26 -16.63
CA ALA A 57 -0.44 0.75 -16.70
C ALA A 57 0.12 2.15 -16.95
N GLU A 58 1.28 2.50 -16.37
CA GLU A 58 1.93 3.79 -16.55
C GLU A 58 2.26 4.06 -18.03
N ALA A 59 2.76 3.04 -18.74
CA ALA A 59 3.04 3.13 -20.17
C ALA A 59 1.77 3.27 -21.04
N LYS A 60 0.63 2.74 -20.56
CA LYS A 60 -0.65 2.70 -21.30
C LYS A 60 -1.62 3.82 -20.89
N GLN A 61 -1.33 4.60 -19.84
CA GLN A 61 -2.22 5.64 -19.33
C GLN A 61 -2.54 6.72 -20.37
N TYR A 62 -1.58 7.01 -21.27
CA TYR A 62 -1.74 8.00 -22.34
C TYR A 62 -2.55 7.48 -23.53
N GLN A 63 -2.82 6.18 -23.58
CA GLN A 63 -3.50 5.51 -24.69
C GLN A 63 -4.91 5.05 -24.33
N SER A 64 -5.26 5.01 -23.03
CA SER A 64 -6.56 4.51 -22.58
C SER A 64 -7.07 5.25 -21.35
N ILE A 65 -8.24 5.89 -21.52
CA ILE A 65 -8.98 6.58 -20.46
C ILE A 65 -9.36 5.61 -19.32
N TYR A 66 -9.57 4.33 -19.65
CA TYR A 66 -9.84 3.29 -18.65
C TYR A 66 -8.63 3.00 -17.76
N VAL A 67 -7.42 3.01 -18.34
CA VAL A 67 -6.17 2.84 -17.57
C VAL A 67 -5.93 4.07 -16.69
N LYS A 68 -6.18 5.28 -17.21
CA LYS A 68 -6.12 6.51 -16.41
C LYS A 68 -7.07 6.47 -15.20
N LYS A 69 -8.32 6.05 -15.41
CA LYS A 69 -9.32 5.94 -14.33
C LYS A 69 -8.91 4.88 -13.30
N TRP A 70 -8.40 3.73 -13.74
CA TRP A 70 -7.91 2.69 -12.84
C TRP A 70 -6.74 3.18 -11.97
N LEU A 71 -5.80 3.95 -12.53
CA LEU A 71 -4.70 4.55 -11.77
C LEU A 71 -5.18 5.58 -10.74
N ASP A 72 -6.21 6.37 -11.06
CA ASP A 72 -6.79 7.35 -10.14
C ASP A 72 -7.49 6.66 -8.95
N ASP A 73 -8.28 5.62 -9.22
CA ASP A 73 -8.90 4.77 -8.20
C ASP A 73 -7.85 4.11 -7.30
N LEU A 74 -6.79 3.57 -7.92
CA LEU A 74 -5.68 2.95 -7.18
C LEU A 74 -4.96 3.96 -6.29
N LYS A 75 -4.80 5.20 -6.75
CA LYS A 75 -4.24 6.28 -5.95
C LYS A 75 -5.11 6.60 -4.73
N HIS A 76 -6.43 6.64 -4.90
CA HIS A 76 -7.36 6.85 -3.79
C HIS A 76 -7.26 5.72 -2.76
N MET A 77 -7.26 4.47 -3.21
CA MET A 77 -7.08 3.31 -2.33
C MET A 77 -5.72 3.34 -1.61
N GLY A 78 -4.66 3.80 -2.28
CA GLY A 78 -3.35 3.98 -1.68
C GLY A 78 -3.38 4.91 -0.45
N TYR A 79 -4.12 6.02 -0.51
CA TYR A 79 -4.27 6.91 0.65
C TYR A 79 -5.02 6.26 1.82
N GLU A 80 -6.09 5.51 1.54
CA GLU A 80 -6.85 4.81 2.60
C GLU A 80 -6.00 3.73 3.28
N VAL A 81 -5.21 2.98 2.49
CA VAL A 81 -4.32 1.95 3.03
C VAL A 81 -3.15 2.57 3.79
N ASP A 82 -2.56 3.68 3.31
CA ASP A 82 -1.48 4.37 4.02
C ASP A 82 -1.94 4.84 5.41
N GLN A 83 -3.13 5.44 5.49
CA GLN A 83 -3.73 5.85 6.76
C GLN A 83 -3.94 4.64 7.68
N LEU A 84 -4.52 3.54 7.17
CA LEU A 84 -4.73 2.33 7.97
C LEU A 84 -3.41 1.73 8.47
N LEU A 85 -2.38 1.67 7.62
CA LEU A 85 -1.06 1.18 7.99
C LEU A 85 -0.38 2.10 9.02
N ASP A 86 -0.65 3.40 8.99
CA ASP A 86 -0.16 4.35 9.99
C ASP A 86 -0.90 4.24 11.33
N GLU A 87 -2.22 4.02 11.31
CA GLU A 87 -2.99 3.73 12.51
C GLU A 87 -2.48 2.45 13.19
N ILE A 88 -2.23 1.38 12.44
CA ILE A 88 -1.70 0.12 13.00
C ILE A 88 -0.30 0.32 13.61
N ALA A 89 0.56 1.11 12.96
CA ALA A 89 1.89 1.42 13.46
C ALA A 89 1.87 2.34 14.70
N THR A 90 0.90 3.26 14.78
CA THR A 90 0.78 4.25 15.85
C THR A 90 0.04 3.70 17.08
N ASP A 91 -0.94 2.81 16.91
CA ASP A 91 -1.61 2.12 18.02
C ASP A 91 -0.71 1.09 18.71
N ALA A 92 0.47 0.80 18.15
CA ALA A 92 1.36 -0.25 18.61
C ALA A 92 2.12 0.06 19.92
N PRO A 93 2.27 1.32 20.42
CA PRO A 93 2.16 1.54 21.87
C PRO A 93 1.80 2.98 22.33
N LEU A 94 0.50 3.36 22.42
CA LEU A 94 0.07 4.42 23.35
C LEU A 94 -0.23 3.87 24.77
N LYS A 95 0.65 2.99 25.27
CA LYS A 95 0.71 2.61 26.69
C LYS A 95 1.96 3.13 27.41
N LYS A 96 2.63 4.13 26.85
CA LYS A 96 3.85 4.70 27.45
C LYS A 96 3.86 6.23 27.38
N LEU A 97 2.80 6.90 27.82
CA LEU A 97 2.93 8.27 28.34
C LEU A 97 1.95 8.44 29.51
N LYS A 98 2.51 9.03 30.56
CA LYS A 98 2.14 9.05 31.97
C LYS A 98 0.92 9.91 32.29
#